data_AF-A0A812M819-F1
#
_entry.id   AF-A0A812M819-F1
#
_cell.length_a   1.000
_cell.length_b   1.000
_cell.length_c   1.000
_cell.angle_alpha   90.00
_cell.angle_beta   90.00
_cell.angle_gamma   90.00
#
_symmetry.space_group_name_H-M   'P 1'
#
loop_
_entity.id
_entity.type
_entity.pdbx_description
1 polymer ?
#
loop_
_entity_poly.entity_id
_entity_poly.type
_entity_poly.pdbx_seq_one_letter_code
_entity_poly.pdbx_strand_id
1 'polypeptide(L)'
;MNLAFHSGPLRWLFFGCGAVGGYFGARLAQKKQKVSFMVRKETLRVLSSDGVRVRSICGDVHVPRADLDQVMNTEALDKEPKFDADVIVLACKAWEVEGCLKMCQPWCGANTLVLPLQNGVDAFSTVRGIVTSWGKGRPLVGWCNIVAAIQEPGIIKHWAASPPCIYFGEFEGAPSSRTKQMESILASCDGTAVSLEEDALSKCWEKFSFICATTAVQATAGPTATQDLIPQVPELEQMWRSAMEEIIEIARKSGIDYQQSWMDKRIPVLRDAIGATTSCSRDIWAGRQSELEDLLGSAHRMGQEKGVETPVISTCLRALLVRDRLARRETTLPIYPMLEGQKILGTICNHRGQQLPADRTLEQKKAEEYLRPEWFVCPMSSAIASGGQCEVPEGGQMLWEAELGVVISHSCENLSPEQAMDYVGGYCMVLDLTAGNLGFESMKYGHSWTRNKCQNTFKPVGAFIPASELPKPESVRVLCRVNGKTVAQDATDRMKFSIAQQVADASELTPLRRGDILLTGAGSLGPLAIGDVVEGAIEGLDPKYTVSATLVEQPKRRKIHHSKL
;
A
#
# COMPACT_ATOMS: atom_id res chain seq x y z
N MET A 1 -40.65 -7.89 21.81
CA MET A 1 -41.38 -6.65 21.45
C MET A 1 -40.43 -5.75 20.67
N ASN A 2 -40.81 -5.35 19.45
CA ASN A 2 -40.09 -4.38 18.62
C ASN A 2 -40.27 -2.98 19.21
N LEU A 3 -39.47 -2.64 20.20
CA LEU A 3 -39.41 -1.28 20.75
C LEU A 3 -38.45 -0.45 19.88
N ALA A 4 -38.87 0.75 19.47
CA ALA A 4 -38.00 1.75 18.86
C ALA A 4 -36.91 2.19 19.85
N PHE A 5 -35.87 2.89 19.37
CA PHE A 5 -34.95 3.56 20.30
C PHE A 5 -35.68 4.69 21.04
N HIS A 6 -35.03 5.25 22.05
CA HIS A 6 -35.51 6.47 22.68
C HIS A 6 -35.57 7.64 21.67
N SER A 7 -36.35 8.69 21.99
CA SER A 7 -36.62 9.82 21.08
C SER A 7 -35.50 10.88 21.00
N GLY A 8 -34.46 10.74 21.82
CA GLY A 8 -33.31 11.65 21.86
C GLY A 8 -32.19 11.25 20.90
N PRO A 9 -31.08 12.01 20.86
CA PRO A 9 -29.91 11.65 20.07
C PRO A 9 -29.33 10.32 20.52
N LEU A 10 -29.12 9.40 19.57
CA LEU A 10 -28.57 8.07 19.84
C LEU A 10 -27.08 8.15 20.16
N ARG A 11 -26.61 7.20 20.96
CA ARG A 11 -25.19 6.97 21.26
C ARG A 11 -24.60 5.97 20.28
N TRP A 12 -23.71 6.46 19.44
CA TRP A 12 -22.98 5.69 18.44
C TRP A 12 -21.55 5.46 18.92
N LEU A 13 -21.14 4.20 18.99
CA LEU A 13 -19.77 3.83 19.31
C LEU A 13 -19.09 3.25 18.07
N PHE A 14 -18.12 3.99 17.53
CA PHE A 14 -17.31 3.56 16.40
C PHE A 14 -16.01 2.90 16.88
N PHE A 15 -15.82 1.63 16.51
CA PHE A 15 -14.53 0.96 16.64
C PHE A 15 -13.66 1.30 15.44
N GLY A 16 -12.69 2.19 15.68
CA GLY A 16 -11.83 2.76 14.66
C GLY A 16 -12.36 4.08 14.09
N CYS A 17 -11.48 5.07 14.04
CA CYS A 17 -11.67 6.32 13.29
C CYS A 17 -10.81 6.28 12.01
N GLY A 18 -10.87 5.15 11.30
CA GLY A 18 -10.26 5.01 9.98
C GLY A 18 -11.10 5.68 8.89
N ALA A 19 -10.78 5.41 7.63
CA ALA A 19 -11.46 6.03 6.48
C ALA A 19 -12.99 5.88 6.53
N VAL A 20 -13.50 4.68 6.82
CA VAL A 20 -14.94 4.38 6.91
C VAL A 20 -15.52 4.98 8.19
N GLY A 21 -14.97 4.61 9.35
CA GLY A 21 -15.53 4.97 10.66
C GLY A 21 -15.53 6.47 10.91
N GLY A 22 -14.45 7.17 10.56
CA GLY A 22 -14.40 8.61 10.78
C GLY A 22 -15.19 9.41 9.73
N TYR A 23 -15.40 8.91 8.50
CA TYR A 23 -16.31 9.55 7.56
C TYR A 23 -17.73 9.53 8.11
N PHE A 24 -18.28 8.33 8.35
CA PHE A 24 -19.68 8.19 8.78
C PHE A 24 -19.90 8.72 10.20
N GLY A 25 -18.93 8.52 11.11
CA GLY A 25 -18.99 9.08 12.45
C GLY A 25 -18.98 10.61 12.47
N ALA A 26 -18.17 11.27 11.63
CA ALA A 26 -18.20 12.73 11.52
C ALA A 26 -19.55 13.24 10.99
N ARG A 27 -20.13 12.57 9.98
CA ARG A 27 -21.45 12.92 9.43
C ARG A 27 -22.58 12.79 10.46
N LEU A 28 -22.55 11.75 11.29
CA LEU A 28 -23.50 11.57 12.39
C LEU A 28 -23.34 12.65 13.47
N ALA A 29 -22.10 13.01 13.81
CA ALA A 29 -21.84 14.04 14.80
C ALA A 29 -22.33 15.43 14.33
N GLN A 30 -22.24 15.75 13.03
CA GLN A 30 -22.85 16.97 12.46
C GLN A 30 -24.37 17.04 12.68
N LYS A 31 -25.05 15.89 12.73
CA LYS A 31 -26.49 15.78 13.04
C LYS A 31 -26.76 15.66 14.54
N LYS A 32 -25.80 16.08 15.38
CA LYS A 32 -25.88 16.14 16.85
C LYS A 32 -26.17 14.79 17.51
N GLN A 33 -25.85 13.68 16.84
CA GLN A 33 -25.83 12.37 17.47
C GLN A 33 -24.64 12.28 18.43
N LYS A 34 -24.74 11.46 19.47
CA LYS A 34 -23.66 11.28 20.46
C LYS A 34 -22.65 10.28 19.92
N VAL A 35 -21.64 10.77 19.22
CA VAL A 35 -20.63 9.92 18.58
C VAL A 35 -19.41 9.75 19.47
N SER A 36 -19.09 8.50 19.79
CA SER A 36 -17.87 8.10 20.48
C SER A 36 -16.96 7.31 19.55
N PHE A 37 -15.65 7.55 19.64
CA PHE A 37 -14.63 6.79 18.90
C PHE A 37 -13.74 6.01 19.85
N MET A 38 -13.50 4.74 19.53
CA MET A 38 -12.47 3.92 20.17
C MET A 38 -11.31 3.72 19.19
N VAL A 39 -10.13 4.20 19.57
CA VAL A 39 -8.97 4.32 18.66
C VAL A 39 -7.65 3.97 19.36
N ARG A 40 -6.58 3.81 18.56
CA ARG A 40 -5.21 3.62 19.07
C ARG A 40 -4.59 4.95 19.51
N LYS A 41 -3.50 4.86 20.26
CA LYS A 41 -2.79 6.00 20.89
C LYS A 41 -2.47 7.16 19.96
N GLU A 42 -2.06 6.88 18.72
CA GLU A 42 -1.71 7.92 17.74
C GLU A 42 -2.91 8.77 17.34
N THR A 43 -3.99 8.13 16.87
CA THR A 43 -5.23 8.82 16.49
C THR A 43 -5.94 9.45 17.69
N LEU A 44 -5.82 8.84 18.87
CA LEU A 44 -6.37 9.38 20.12
C LEU A 44 -5.85 10.79 20.40
N ARG A 45 -4.54 11.03 20.20
CA ARG A 45 -3.93 12.35 20.45
C ARG A 45 -4.58 13.43 19.59
N VAL A 46 -4.73 13.17 18.29
CA VAL A 46 -5.30 14.15 17.35
C VAL A 46 -6.79 14.36 17.59
N LEU A 47 -7.56 13.29 17.75
CA LEU A 47 -8.99 13.40 18.04
C LEU A 47 -9.25 14.13 19.36
N SER A 48 -8.36 13.98 20.35
CA SER A 48 -8.47 14.64 21.66
C SER A 48 -8.15 16.13 21.63
N SER A 49 -7.34 16.61 20.68
CA SER A 49 -7.03 18.04 20.52
C SER A 49 -7.95 18.74 19.52
N ASP A 50 -8.11 18.14 18.34
CA ASP A 50 -8.67 18.81 17.15
C ASP A 50 -10.03 18.26 16.75
N GLY A 51 -10.37 17.04 17.18
CA GLY A 51 -11.51 16.30 16.67
C GLY A 51 -11.23 15.65 15.31
N VAL A 52 -12.27 15.42 14.50
CA VAL A 52 -12.18 14.69 13.22
C VAL A 52 -12.47 15.61 12.03
N ARG A 53 -11.64 15.51 10.99
CA ARG A 53 -11.81 16.24 9.73
C ARG A 53 -12.03 15.27 8.57
N VAL A 54 -12.96 15.62 7.69
CA VAL A 54 -13.24 14.91 6.44
C VAL A 54 -13.11 15.91 5.30
N ARG A 55 -12.16 15.66 4.40
CA ARG A 55 -12.04 16.33 3.10
C ARG A 55 -12.76 15.47 2.06
N SER A 56 -13.84 15.98 1.49
CA SER A 56 -14.79 15.15 0.76
C SER A 56 -15.33 15.87 -0.48
N ILE A 57 -15.42 15.12 -1.58
CA ILE A 57 -16.14 15.57 -2.78
C ILE A 57 -17.64 15.82 -2.55
N CYS A 58 -18.18 15.33 -1.42
CA CYS A 58 -19.55 15.62 -0.96
C CYS A 58 -19.57 16.73 0.12
N GLY A 59 -18.62 17.64 0.10
CA GLY A 59 -18.48 18.74 1.06
C GLY A 59 -17.68 18.36 2.31
N ASP A 60 -16.75 19.24 2.67
CA ASP A 60 -15.85 19.07 3.81
C ASP A 60 -16.56 19.18 5.15
N VAL A 61 -16.01 18.50 6.15
CA VAL A 61 -16.54 18.45 7.52
C VAL A 61 -15.40 18.59 8.52
N HIS A 62 -15.60 19.40 9.55
CA HIS A 62 -14.79 19.38 10.75
C HIS A 62 -15.71 19.27 11.95
N VAL A 63 -15.54 18.20 12.74
CA VAL A 63 -16.22 18.01 14.02
C VAL A 63 -15.17 18.23 15.10
N PRO A 64 -15.22 19.35 15.85
CA PRO A 64 -14.27 19.63 16.91
C PRO A 64 -14.42 18.61 18.05
N ARG A 65 -13.37 18.41 18.85
CA ARG A 65 -13.40 17.49 20.00
C ARG A 65 -14.60 17.73 20.93
N ALA A 66 -15.02 18.98 21.12
CA ALA A 66 -16.13 19.35 21.99
C ALA A 66 -17.50 18.79 21.52
N ASP A 67 -17.64 18.49 20.23
CA ASP A 67 -18.87 17.95 19.64
C ASP A 67 -18.88 16.42 19.58
N LEU A 68 -17.76 15.77 19.96
CA LEU A 68 -17.67 14.32 20.15
C LEU A 68 -18.02 13.97 21.61
N ASP A 69 -18.76 12.87 21.79
CA ASP A 69 -19.16 12.40 23.12
C ASP A 69 -17.94 11.87 23.89
N GLN A 70 -17.30 10.81 23.40
CA GLN A 70 -16.07 10.27 23.98
C GLN A 70 -15.04 9.87 22.92
N VAL A 71 -13.76 10.02 23.25
CA VAL A 71 -12.64 9.47 22.47
C VAL A 71 -11.82 8.60 23.41
N MET A 72 -11.78 7.30 23.14
CA MET A 72 -11.28 6.27 24.05
C MET A 72 -10.08 5.53 23.44
N ASN A 73 -9.19 5.06 24.31
CA ASN A 73 -8.00 4.29 23.91
C ASN A 73 -8.28 2.78 23.94
N THR A 74 -8.04 2.08 22.83
CA THR A 74 -8.13 0.61 22.77
C THR A 74 -7.19 -0.11 23.76
N GLU A 75 -6.09 0.53 24.17
CA GLU A 75 -5.08 -0.06 25.06
C GLU A 75 -5.32 0.24 26.55
N ALA A 76 -6.25 1.15 26.87
CA ALA A 76 -6.51 1.59 28.23
C ALA A 76 -8.03 1.80 28.43
N LEU A 77 -8.77 0.69 28.36
CA LEU A 77 -10.23 0.70 28.47
C LEU A 77 -10.69 0.74 29.92
N ASP A 78 -11.67 1.61 30.18
CA ASP A 78 -12.47 1.54 31.39
C ASP A 78 -13.24 0.22 31.39
N LYS A 79 -13.06 -0.59 32.45
CA LYS A 79 -13.75 -1.88 32.59
C LYS A 79 -15.24 -1.72 32.92
N GLU A 80 -15.64 -0.54 33.38
CA GLU A 80 -17.03 -0.19 33.70
C GLU A 80 -17.45 1.02 32.87
N PRO A 81 -18.08 0.80 31.71
CA PRO A 81 -18.54 1.89 30.86
C PRO A 81 -19.68 2.65 31.52
N LYS A 82 -19.68 3.97 31.36
CA LYS A 82 -20.68 4.88 31.95
C LYS A 82 -22.01 4.91 31.17
N PHE A 83 -22.12 4.15 30.08
CA PHE A 83 -23.30 4.12 29.22
C PHE A 83 -23.38 2.84 28.38
N ASP A 84 -24.61 2.46 28.03
CA ASP A 84 -24.89 1.53 26.93
C ASP A 84 -24.96 2.30 25.61
N ALA A 85 -24.29 1.80 24.57
CA ALA A 85 -24.41 2.33 23.22
C ALA A 85 -25.75 1.90 22.59
N ASP A 86 -26.38 2.78 21.82
CA ASP A 86 -27.55 2.40 21.02
C ASP A 86 -27.11 1.63 19.77
N VAL A 87 -26.01 2.08 19.16
CA VAL A 87 -25.41 1.44 17.98
C VAL A 87 -23.90 1.33 18.17
N ILE A 88 -23.37 0.13 18.03
CA ILE A 88 -21.93 -0.14 17.92
C ILE A 88 -21.63 -0.38 16.45
N VAL A 89 -20.73 0.41 15.86
CA VAL A 89 -20.29 0.28 14.47
C VAL A 89 -18.86 -0.25 14.44
N LEU A 90 -18.68 -1.41 13.81
CA LEU A 90 -17.35 -1.96 13.57
C LEU A 90 -16.85 -1.44 12.22
N ALA A 91 -15.90 -0.51 12.26
CA ALA A 91 -15.27 0.07 11.07
C ALA A 91 -13.74 -0.18 11.03
N CYS A 92 -13.28 -1.18 11.79
CA CYS A 92 -11.93 -1.73 11.76
C CYS A 92 -11.74 -2.69 10.57
N LYS A 93 -10.52 -3.19 10.37
CA LYS A 93 -10.25 -4.21 9.35
C LYS A 93 -10.87 -5.55 9.73
N ALA A 94 -11.18 -6.40 8.74
CA ALA A 94 -11.87 -7.67 8.93
C ALA A 94 -11.23 -8.57 10.01
N TRP A 95 -9.90 -8.72 9.98
CA TRP A 95 -9.14 -9.48 10.98
C TRP A 95 -9.17 -8.91 12.40
N GLU A 96 -9.59 -7.64 12.60
CA GLU A 96 -9.70 -7.02 13.93
C GLU A 96 -11.09 -7.18 14.55
N VAL A 97 -12.09 -7.63 13.79
CA VAL A 97 -13.51 -7.67 14.20
C VAL A 97 -13.70 -8.44 15.50
N GLU A 98 -13.14 -9.65 15.61
CA GLU A 98 -13.27 -10.48 16.82
C GLU A 98 -12.65 -9.79 18.04
N GLY A 99 -11.45 -9.21 17.89
CA GLY A 99 -10.77 -8.46 18.95
C GLY A 99 -11.58 -7.24 19.38
N CYS A 100 -12.13 -6.48 18.42
CA CYS A 100 -13.00 -5.34 18.70
C CYS A 100 -14.27 -5.73 19.42
N LEU A 101 -14.92 -6.85 19.04
CA LEU A 101 -16.11 -7.35 19.73
C LEU A 101 -15.82 -7.70 21.19
N LYS A 102 -14.71 -8.39 21.47
CA LYS A 102 -14.29 -8.70 22.85
C LYS A 102 -14.10 -7.43 23.69
N MET A 103 -13.58 -6.37 23.09
CA MET A 103 -13.42 -5.06 23.75
C MET A 103 -14.74 -4.30 23.91
N CYS A 104 -15.69 -4.44 22.99
CA CYS A 104 -16.92 -3.64 22.97
C CYS A 104 -18.06 -4.19 23.83
N GLN A 105 -17.98 -5.45 24.25
CA GLN A 105 -19.00 -6.13 25.05
C GLN A 105 -19.50 -5.31 26.27
N PRO A 106 -18.65 -4.57 27.02
CA PRO A 106 -19.12 -3.76 28.14
C PRO A 106 -20.14 -2.68 27.73
N TRP A 107 -19.98 -2.04 26.56
CA TRP A 107 -20.88 -0.98 26.06
C TRP A 107 -22.14 -1.52 25.36
N CYS A 108 -22.25 -2.85 25.22
CA CYS A 108 -23.39 -3.48 24.59
C CYS A 108 -24.50 -3.72 25.64
N GLY A 109 -25.59 -2.98 25.55
CA GLY A 109 -26.82 -3.20 26.32
C GLY A 109 -27.77 -4.20 25.66
N ALA A 110 -28.90 -4.50 26.31
CA ALA A 110 -29.90 -5.44 25.80
C ALA A 110 -30.50 -5.03 24.44
N ASN A 111 -30.52 -3.73 24.16
CA ASN A 111 -31.14 -3.13 22.96
C ASN A 111 -30.12 -2.55 21.98
N THR A 112 -28.81 -2.76 22.19
CA THR A 112 -27.77 -2.25 21.30
C THR A 112 -27.82 -2.97 19.94
N LEU A 113 -27.77 -2.21 18.84
CA LEU A 113 -27.51 -2.76 17.51
C LEU A 113 -26.00 -2.84 17.28
N VAL A 114 -25.51 -3.94 16.72
CA VAL A 114 -24.09 -4.11 16.38
C VAL A 114 -23.97 -4.26 14.85
N LEU A 115 -23.38 -3.25 14.21
CA LEU A 115 -23.32 -3.10 12.76
C LEU A 115 -21.87 -3.26 12.26
N PRO A 116 -21.53 -4.36 11.56
CA PRO A 116 -20.30 -4.44 10.80
C PRO A 116 -20.37 -3.61 9.51
N LEU A 117 -19.25 -3.00 9.11
CA LEU A 117 -19.10 -2.31 7.82
C LEU A 117 -17.95 -2.85 6.97
N GLN A 118 -17.35 -3.97 7.38
CA GLN A 118 -16.26 -4.64 6.66
C GLN A 118 -16.72 -5.16 5.29
N ASN A 119 -15.76 -5.38 4.39
CA ASN A 119 -15.99 -6.23 3.23
C ASN A 119 -15.89 -7.70 3.65
N GLY A 120 -16.61 -8.59 2.97
CA GLY A 120 -16.57 -10.03 3.26
C GLY A 120 -17.82 -10.56 3.93
N VAL A 121 -17.92 -11.89 4.00
CA VAL A 121 -19.05 -12.60 4.63
C VAL A 121 -18.73 -13.17 6.02
N ASP A 122 -17.44 -13.31 6.35
CA ASP A 122 -16.97 -13.80 7.65
C ASP A 122 -17.29 -12.80 8.78
N ALA A 123 -17.22 -11.49 8.49
CA ALA A 123 -17.39 -10.45 9.49
C ALA A 123 -18.79 -10.48 10.14
N PHE A 124 -19.86 -10.53 9.35
CA PHE A 124 -21.22 -10.60 9.92
C PHE A 124 -21.49 -11.94 10.60
N SER A 125 -20.90 -13.04 10.12
CA SER A 125 -21.05 -14.36 10.75
C SER A 125 -20.38 -14.39 12.13
N THR A 126 -19.19 -13.79 12.22
CA THR A 126 -18.45 -13.57 13.48
C THR A 126 -19.25 -12.68 14.44
N VAL A 127 -19.77 -11.55 13.95
CA VAL A 127 -20.65 -10.66 14.73
C VAL A 127 -21.88 -11.39 15.23
N ARG A 128 -22.57 -12.17 14.39
CA ARG A 128 -23.75 -12.96 14.78
C ARG A 128 -23.40 -13.91 15.92
N GLY A 129 -22.34 -14.71 15.76
CA GLY A 129 -21.95 -15.71 16.76
C GLY A 129 -21.58 -15.08 18.10
N ILE A 130 -20.69 -14.07 18.08
CA ILE A 130 -20.18 -13.45 19.30
C ILE A 130 -21.26 -12.62 20.01
N VAL A 131 -21.98 -11.76 19.30
CA VAL A 131 -23.01 -10.91 19.93
C VAL A 131 -24.15 -11.78 20.49
N THR A 132 -24.56 -12.84 19.79
CA THR A 132 -25.57 -13.77 20.33
C THR A 132 -25.07 -14.47 21.59
N SER A 133 -23.79 -14.83 21.66
CA SER A 133 -23.19 -15.47 22.84
C SER A 133 -23.21 -14.58 24.10
N TRP A 134 -23.32 -13.26 23.94
CA TRP A 134 -23.43 -12.34 25.08
C TRP A 134 -24.80 -12.39 25.77
N GLY A 135 -25.82 -12.96 25.14
CA GLY A 135 -27.20 -12.92 25.62
C GLY A 135 -27.83 -11.51 25.60
N LYS A 136 -27.15 -10.54 25.00
CA LYS A 136 -27.56 -9.13 24.88
C LYS A 136 -27.05 -8.54 23.56
N GLY A 137 -27.64 -7.43 23.15
CA GLY A 137 -27.36 -6.83 21.85
C GLY A 137 -28.03 -7.56 20.70
N ARG A 138 -28.00 -6.95 19.52
CA ARG A 138 -28.63 -7.44 18.30
C ARG A 138 -27.66 -7.27 17.14
N PRO A 139 -27.10 -8.38 16.62
CA PRO A 139 -26.21 -8.31 15.47
C PRO A 139 -27.00 -7.95 14.21
N LEU A 140 -26.39 -7.15 13.34
CA LEU A 140 -26.91 -6.83 12.00
C LEU A 140 -25.97 -7.37 10.93
N VAL A 141 -26.51 -7.50 9.72
CA VAL A 141 -25.72 -7.63 8.50
C VAL A 141 -25.48 -6.23 7.97
N GLY A 142 -24.24 -5.91 7.58
CA GLY A 142 -23.93 -4.57 7.10
C GLY A 142 -22.66 -4.52 6.25
N TRP A 143 -22.63 -3.53 5.36
CA TRP A 143 -21.48 -3.18 4.54
C TRP A 143 -21.59 -1.72 4.10
N CYS A 144 -20.52 -1.19 3.51
CA CYS A 144 -20.57 0.14 2.92
C CYS A 144 -20.00 0.15 1.49
N ASN A 145 -20.31 1.23 0.77
CA ASN A 145 -19.64 1.61 -0.47
C ASN A 145 -19.04 3.01 -0.27
N ILE A 146 -17.72 3.09 -0.26
CA ILE A 146 -16.97 4.34 -0.05
C ILE A 146 -15.56 4.20 -0.63
N VAL A 147 -15.05 5.26 -1.25
CA VAL A 147 -13.64 5.36 -1.65
C VAL A 147 -12.98 6.50 -0.88
N ALA A 148 -12.36 6.12 0.24
CA ALA A 148 -11.70 7.04 1.15
C ALA A 148 -10.42 6.41 1.74
N ALA A 149 -9.53 7.26 2.24
CA ALA A 149 -8.33 6.88 2.97
C ALA A 149 -8.09 7.85 4.12
N ILE A 150 -7.34 7.38 5.12
CA ILE A 150 -6.75 8.25 6.12
C ILE A 150 -5.66 9.04 5.41
N GLN A 151 -5.78 10.36 5.35
CA GLN A 151 -4.71 11.22 4.84
C GLN A 151 -3.61 11.33 5.91
N GLU A 152 -4.03 11.64 7.13
CA GLU A 152 -3.21 11.74 8.36
C GLU A 152 -4.11 11.33 9.54
N PRO A 153 -3.57 10.96 10.72
CA PRO A 153 -4.39 10.64 11.88
C PRO A 153 -5.46 11.73 12.16
N GLY A 154 -6.75 11.36 12.14
CA GLY A 154 -7.86 12.28 12.34
C GLY A 154 -8.32 13.09 11.11
N ILE A 155 -7.63 12.96 9.96
CA ILE A 155 -7.98 13.61 8.68
C ILE A 155 -8.27 12.55 7.62
N ILE A 156 -9.50 12.55 7.11
CA ILE A 156 -9.99 11.56 6.14
C ILE A 156 -10.17 12.23 4.79
N LYS A 157 -9.65 11.62 3.74
CA LYS A 157 -9.85 12.05 2.36
C LYS A 157 -10.83 11.10 1.68
N HIS A 158 -11.92 11.64 1.13
CA HIS A 158 -12.94 10.92 0.38
C HIS A 158 -13.07 11.52 -1.04
N TRP A 159 -12.98 10.69 -2.07
CA TRP A 159 -12.84 11.18 -3.46
C TRP A 159 -13.63 10.41 -4.53
N ALA A 160 -14.36 9.35 -4.20
CA ALA A 160 -15.24 8.63 -5.13
C ALA A 160 -16.30 7.80 -4.40
N ALA A 161 -17.25 7.23 -5.14
CA ALA A 161 -18.51 6.65 -4.62
C ALA A 161 -19.37 7.71 -3.91
N SER A 162 -19.87 8.68 -4.68
CA SER A 162 -20.60 9.85 -4.17
C SER A 162 -22.12 9.74 -4.41
N PRO A 163 -22.97 9.83 -3.36
CA PRO A 163 -22.59 9.84 -1.94
C PRO A 163 -22.16 8.43 -1.46
N PRO A 164 -21.25 8.34 -0.48
CA PRO A 164 -20.96 7.08 0.20
C PRO A 164 -22.22 6.48 0.82
N CYS A 165 -22.36 5.17 0.74
CA CYS A 165 -23.59 4.48 1.16
C CYS A 165 -23.32 3.43 2.24
N ILE A 166 -24.14 3.42 3.29
CA ILE A 166 -24.22 2.31 4.25
C ILE A 166 -25.42 1.43 3.88
N TYR A 167 -25.20 0.13 3.80
CA TYR A 167 -26.24 -0.86 3.61
C TYR A 167 -26.30 -1.75 4.84
N PHE A 168 -27.49 -2.06 5.31
CA PHE A 168 -27.66 -2.96 6.44
C PHE A 168 -29.04 -3.59 6.49
N GLY A 169 -29.17 -4.65 7.28
CA GLY A 169 -30.46 -5.22 7.62
C GLY A 169 -30.34 -6.25 8.74
N GLU A 170 -31.48 -6.82 9.10
CA GLU A 170 -31.55 -7.85 10.13
C GLU A 170 -31.21 -9.21 9.53
N PHE A 171 -30.74 -10.16 10.36
CA PHE A 171 -30.42 -11.52 9.88
C PHE A 171 -31.66 -12.28 9.44
N GLU A 172 -32.80 -12.02 10.10
CA GLU A 172 -34.06 -12.72 9.89
C GLU A 172 -35.22 -11.74 10.14
N GLY A 173 -36.26 -11.84 9.32
CA GLY A 173 -37.49 -11.06 9.47
C GLY A 173 -37.44 -9.66 8.85
N ALA A 174 -38.60 -9.00 8.84
CA ALA A 174 -38.74 -7.65 8.30
C ALA A 174 -38.07 -6.61 9.21
N PRO A 175 -37.61 -5.46 8.67
CA PRO A 175 -36.95 -4.44 9.46
C PRO A 175 -37.78 -3.94 10.65
N SER A 176 -37.18 -3.97 11.83
CA SER A 176 -37.77 -3.48 13.07
C SER A 176 -37.85 -1.95 13.14
N SER A 177 -38.60 -1.44 14.11
CA SER A 177 -38.69 0.01 14.37
C SER A 177 -37.33 0.65 14.65
N ARG A 178 -36.38 -0.08 15.25
CA ARG A 178 -35.02 0.42 15.52
C ARG A 178 -34.18 0.58 14.25
N THR A 179 -34.20 -0.43 13.38
CA THR A 179 -33.46 -0.36 12.11
C THR A 179 -34.03 0.71 11.18
N LYS A 180 -35.36 0.88 11.16
CA LYS A 180 -36.02 2.01 10.46
C LYS A 180 -35.66 3.38 11.04
N GLN A 181 -35.58 3.51 12.37
CA GLN A 181 -35.14 4.75 13.00
C GLN A 181 -33.66 5.03 12.71
N MET A 182 -32.81 4.00 12.73
CA MET A 182 -31.40 4.10 12.36
C MET A 182 -31.23 4.55 10.91
N GLU A 183 -32.00 3.97 9.98
CA GLU A 183 -32.05 4.39 8.57
C GLU A 183 -32.44 5.86 8.45
N SER A 184 -33.51 6.31 9.13
CA SER A 184 -33.95 7.71 9.10
C SER A 184 -32.86 8.68 9.58
N ILE A 185 -32.12 8.34 10.63
CA ILE A 185 -31.01 9.16 11.14
C ILE A 185 -29.87 9.21 10.11
N LEU A 186 -29.47 8.06 9.56
CA LEU A 186 -28.40 7.99 8.56
C LEU A 186 -28.78 8.73 7.26
N ALA A 187 -30.03 8.61 6.81
CA ALA A 187 -30.55 9.31 5.64
C ALA A 187 -30.58 10.84 5.83
N SER A 188 -30.66 11.32 7.08
CA SER A 188 -30.61 12.75 7.38
C SER A 188 -29.18 13.35 7.32
N CYS A 189 -28.15 12.50 7.25
CA CYS A 189 -26.75 12.92 7.23
C CYS A 189 -26.34 13.44 5.84
N ASP A 190 -25.84 14.68 5.78
CA ASP A 190 -25.47 15.29 4.50
C ASP A 190 -24.30 14.51 3.86
N GLY A 191 -24.37 14.29 2.55
CA GLY A 191 -23.33 13.55 1.82
C GLY A 191 -23.23 12.06 2.19
N THR A 192 -24.28 11.47 2.76
CA THR A 192 -24.37 10.03 3.05
C THR A 192 -25.66 9.47 2.46
N ALA A 193 -25.57 8.32 1.81
CA ALA A 193 -26.71 7.48 1.46
C ALA A 193 -26.84 6.30 2.42
N VAL A 194 -28.04 5.74 2.49
CA VAL A 194 -28.33 4.57 3.31
C VAL A 194 -29.37 3.68 2.61
N SER A 195 -29.26 2.38 2.81
CA SER A 195 -30.25 1.40 2.35
C SER A 195 -30.50 0.35 3.42
N LEU A 196 -31.76 0.22 3.86
CA LEU A 196 -32.23 -0.84 4.74
C LEU A 196 -32.77 -2.00 3.90
N GLU A 197 -32.05 -3.11 3.90
CA GLU A 197 -32.36 -4.28 3.09
C GLU A 197 -33.22 -5.28 3.87
N GLU A 198 -34.30 -5.77 3.26
CA GLU A 198 -35.11 -6.86 3.82
C GLU A 198 -34.37 -8.21 3.75
N ASP A 199 -33.62 -8.42 2.66
CA ASP A 199 -32.75 -9.59 2.48
C ASP A 199 -31.27 -9.18 2.44
N ALA A 200 -30.80 -8.68 3.58
CA ALA A 200 -29.44 -8.18 3.71
C ALA A 200 -28.37 -9.27 3.50
N LEU A 201 -28.67 -10.53 3.87
CA LEU A 201 -27.74 -11.65 3.68
C LEU A 201 -27.48 -11.90 2.20
N SER A 202 -28.53 -12.08 1.39
CA SER A 202 -28.34 -12.32 -0.05
C SER A 202 -27.62 -11.15 -0.73
N LYS A 203 -27.97 -9.90 -0.37
CA LYS A 203 -27.30 -8.70 -0.90
C LYS A 203 -25.83 -8.58 -0.50
N CYS A 204 -25.48 -9.03 0.71
CA CYS A 204 -24.09 -9.07 1.14
C CYS A 204 -23.30 -10.14 0.37
N TRP A 205 -23.88 -11.33 0.17
CA TRP A 205 -23.29 -12.40 -0.65
C TRP A 205 -23.11 -12.01 -2.11
N GLU A 206 -24.10 -11.32 -2.67
CA GLU A 206 -24.01 -10.66 -3.98
C GLU A 206 -22.78 -9.74 -4.05
N LYS A 207 -22.63 -8.80 -3.12
CA LYS A 207 -21.45 -7.91 -3.10
C LYS A 207 -20.14 -8.70 -2.93
N PHE A 208 -20.12 -9.69 -2.04
CA PHE A 208 -18.93 -10.48 -1.74
C PHE A 208 -18.44 -11.29 -2.93
N SER A 209 -19.34 -11.99 -3.62
CA SER A 209 -18.99 -12.82 -4.79
C SER A 209 -18.29 -11.98 -5.85
N PHE A 210 -18.86 -10.81 -6.17
CA PHE A 210 -18.29 -9.87 -7.12
C PHE A 210 -16.90 -9.40 -6.70
N ILE A 211 -16.75 -8.87 -5.48
CA ILE A 211 -15.46 -8.34 -5.01
C ILE A 211 -14.41 -9.45 -4.93
N CYS A 212 -14.78 -10.64 -4.46
CA CYS A 212 -13.86 -11.77 -4.28
C CYS A 212 -13.37 -12.29 -5.64
N ALA A 213 -14.28 -12.57 -6.59
CA ALA A 213 -13.92 -13.02 -7.94
C ALA A 213 -13.11 -11.97 -8.71
N THR A 214 -13.53 -10.70 -8.65
CA THR A 214 -12.79 -9.60 -9.28
C THR A 214 -11.40 -9.44 -8.65
N THR A 215 -11.26 -9.52 -7.33
CA THR A 215 -9.94 -9.48 -6.67
C THR A 215 -9.07 -10.65 -7.09
N ALA A 216 -9.62 -11.87 -7.19
CA ALA A 216 -8.88 -13.06 -7.59
C ALA A 216 -8.24 -12.90 -8.97
N VAL A 217 -9.01 -12.40 -9.95
CA VAL A 217 -8.52 -12.17 -11.31
C VAL A 217 -7.58 -10.97 -11.37
N GLN A 218 -7.98 -9.81 -10.86
CA GLN A 218 -7.18 -8.59 -10.96
C GLN A 218 -5.82 -8.77 -10.26
N ALA A 219 -5.82 -9.14 -8.97
CA ALA A 219 -4.59 -9.20 -8.18
C ALA A 219 -3.57 -10.17 -8.79
N THR A 220 -4.04 -11.29 -9.35
CA THR A 220 -3.22 -12.31 -10.01
C THR A 220 -2.70 -11.85 -11.37
N ALA A 221 -3.54 -11.23 -12.20
CA ALA A 221 -3.16 -10.74 -13.52
C ALA A 221 -2.21 -9.52 -13.46
N GLY A 222 -2.23 -8.76 -12.36
CA GLY A 222 -1.30 -7.67 -12.09
C GLY A 222 -1.88 -6.27 -12.30
N PRO A 223 -1.10 -5.20 -12.05
CA PRO A 223 -1.59 -3.82 -11.94
C PRO A 223 -2.29 -3.25 -13.18
N THR A 224 -2.06 -3.85 -14.35
CA THR A 224 -2.69 -3.45 -15.61
C THR A 224 -4.09 -4.04 -15.79
N ALA A 225 -4.49 -5.05 -15.02
CA ALA A 225 -5.78 -5.71 -15.13
C ALA A 225 -6.89 -4.96 -14.37
N THR A 226 -7.44 -3.93 -15.01
CA THR A 226 -8.56 -3.13 -14.49
C THR A 226 -9.90 -3.90 -14.63
N GLN A 227 -10.96 -3.44 -13.96
CA GLN A 227 -12.24 -4.15 -13.90
C GLN A 227 -12.90 -4.23 -15.28
N ASP A 228 -12.77 -3.17 -16.08
CA ASP A 228 -13.26 -3.11 -17.45
C ASP A 228 -12.54 -4.04 -18.41
N LEU A 229 -11.28 -4.41 -18.13
CA LEU A 229 -10.55 -5.36 -18.96
C LEU A 229 -11.01 -6.80 -18.77
N ILE A 230 -11.59 -7.14 -17.61
CA ILE A 230 -12.08 -8.50 -17.33
C ILE A 230 -13.05 -8.98 -18.43
N PRO A 231 -14.13 -8.27 -18.77
CA PRO A 231 -15.04 -8.67 -19.85
C PRO A 231 -14.55 -8.35 -21.28
N GLN A 232 -13.36 -7.77 -21.43
CA GLN A 232 -12.76 -7.46 -22.74
C GLN A 232 -11.71 -8.50 -23.17
N VAL A 233 -11.11 -9.19 -22.21
CA VAL A 233 -10.10 -10.22 -22.44
C VAL A 233 -10.73 -11.59 -22.15
N PRO A 234 -10.94 -12.46 -23.16
CA PRO A 234 -11.65 -13.73 -22.99
C PRO A 234 -11.09 -14.62 -21.85
N GLU A 235 -9.77 -14.65 -21.69
CA GLU A 235 -9.09 -15.41 -20.63
C GLU A 235 -9.41 -14.88 -19.23
N LEU A 236 -9.49 -13.56 -19.07
CA LEU A 236 -9.84 -12.93 -17.79
C LEU A 236 -11.32 -13.09 -17.49
N GLU A 237 -12.19 -12.96 -18.49
CA GLU A 237 -13.63 -13.17 -18.32
C GLU A 237 -13.91 -14.62 -17.89
N GLN A 238 -13.29 -15.60 -18.55
CA GLN A 238 -13.48 -17.01 -18.22
C GLN A 238 -12.99 -17.31 -16.80
N MET A 239 -11.83 -16.79 -16.42
CA MET A 239 -11.30 -16.94 -15.06
C MET A 239 -12.23 -16.31 -14.01
N TRP A 240 -12.78 -15.12 -14.30
CA TRP A 240 -13.72 -14.44 -13.42
C TRP A 240 -15.03 -15.20 -13.26
N ARG A 241 -15.59 -15.72 -14.36
CA ARG A 241 -16.82 -16.54 -14.36
C ARG A 241 -16.64 -17.81 -13.53
N SER A 242 -15.53 -18.52 -13.71
CA SER A 242 -15.25 -19.73 -12.92
C SER A 242 -15.08 -19.41 -11.43
N ALA A 243 -14.39 -18.32 -11.08
CA ALA A 243 -14.31 -17.87 -9.68
C ALA A 243 -15.69 -17.50 -9.09
N MET A 244 -16.55 -16.83 -9.89
CA MET A 244 -17.93 -16.51 -9.51
C MET A 244 -18.76 -17.76 -9.27
N GLU A 245 -18.69 -18.76 -10.15
CA GLU A 245 -19.43 -20.03 -10.04
C GLU A 245 -19.06 -20.78 -8.76
N GLU A 246 -17.77 -20.85 -8.41
CA GLU A 246 -17.29 -21.43 -7.15
C GLU A 246 -17.95 -20.75 -5.93
N ILE A 247 -17.97 -19.41 -5.89
CA ILE A 247 -18.54 -18.66 -4.77
C ILE A 247 -20.06 -18.77 -4.71
N ILE A 248 -20.74 -18.79 -5.87
CA ILE A 248 -22.20 -18.95 -5.95
C ILE A 248 -22.62 -20.32 -5.41
N GLU A 249 -21.87 -21.38 -5.70
CA GLU A 249 -22.16 -22.71 -5.17
C GLU A 249 -21.97 -22.75 -3.64
N ILE A 250 -20.94 -22.09 -3.11
CA ILE A 250 -20.76 -21.90 -1.66
C ILE A 250 -21.96 -21.17 -1.05
N ALA A 251 -22.42 -20.08 -1.69
CA ALA A 251 -23.56 -19.30 -1.22
C ALA A 251 -24.84 -20.15 -1.18
N ARG A 252 -25.12 -20.93 -2.23
CA ARG A 252 -26.28 -21.85 -2.29
C ARG A 252 -26.26 -22.89 -1.17
N LYS A 253 -25.10 -23.52 -0.93
CA LYS A 253 -24.91 -24.45 0.21
C LYS A 253 -24.92 -23.76 1.59
N SER A 254 -24.88 -22.44 1.60
CA SER A 254 -25.06 -21.61 2.80
C SER A 254 -26.50 -21.12 2.98
N GLY A 255 -27.43 -21.61 2.16
CA GLY A 255 -28.86 -21.29 2.26
C GLY A 255 -29.25 -19.97 1.61
N ILE A 256 -28.38 -19.39 0.78
CA ILE A 256 -28.65 -18.14 0.06
C ILE A 256 -29.33 -18.46 -1.27
N ASP A 257 -30.45 -17.79 -1.55
CA ASP A 257 -31.13 -17.88 -2.85
C ASP A 257 -30.36 -17.08 -3.91
N TYR A 258 -29.31 -17.71 -4.44
CA TYR A 258 -28.44 -17.09 -5.42
C TYR A 258 -28.80 -17.47 -6.86
N GLN A 259 -29.42 -16.51 -7.56
CA GLN A 259 -29.84 -16.66 -8.95
C GLN A 259 -28.66 -16.56 -9.92
N GLN A 260 -28.52 -17.52 -10.83
CA GLN A 260 -27.39 -17.56 -11.78
C GLN A 260 -27.34 -16.34 -12.71
N SER A 261 -28.52 -15.84 -13.10
CA SER A 261 -28.69 -14.63 -13.92
C SER A 261 -28.04 -13.38 -13.33
N TRP A 262 -27.71 -13.42 -12.04
CA TRP A 262 -27.02 -12.33 -11.37
C TRP A 262 -25.59 -12.12 -11.89
N MET A 263 -24.87 -13.19 -12.23
CA MET A 263 -23.52 -13.10 -12.78
C MET A 263 -23.51 -12.31 -14.09
N ASP A 264 -24.44 -12.59 -15.00
CA ASP A 264 -24.53 -11.91 -16.29
C ASP A 264 -24.91 -10.43 -16.14
N LYS A 265 -25.67 -10.07 -15.10
CA LYS A 265 -25.98 -8.67 -14.76
C LYS A 265 -24.76 -7.88 -14.29
N ARG A 266 -23.65 -8.54 -13.91
CA ARG A 266 -22.42 -7.87 -13.47
C ARG A 266 -21.43 -7.60 -14.59
N ILE A 267 -21.56 -8.27 -15.73
CA ILE A 267 -20.70 -8.02 -16.89
C ILE A 267 -20.79 -6.56 -17.39
N PRO A 268 -21.98 -5.94 -17.53
CA PRO A 268 -22.06 -4.52 -17.85
C PRO A 268 -21.41 -3.63 -16.80
N VAL A 269 -21.57 -3.94 -15.52
CA VAL A 269 -20.96 -3.18 -14.41
C VAL A 269 -19.44 -3.21 -14.50
N LEU A 270 -18.83 -4.36 -14.83
CA LEU A 270 -17.39 -4.46 -15.07
C LEU A 270 -16.99 -3.60 -16.26
N ARG A 271 -17.69 -3.73 -17.39
CA ARG A 271 -17.39 -3.01 -18.63
C ARG A 271 -17.37 -1.49 -18.44
N ASP A 272 -18.29 -0.97 -17.62
CA ASP A 272 -18.40 0.46 -17.36
C ASP A 272 -17.39 0.97 -16.30
N ALA A 273 -16.72 0.06 -15.57
CA ALA A 273 -15.78 0.37 -14.51
C ALA A 273 -14.35 0.65 -15.03
N ILE A 274 -14.24 1.62 -15.95
CA ILE A 274 -13.00 1.97 -16.66
C ILE A 274 -11.90 2.35 -15.67
N GLY A 275 -10.77 1.63 -15.72
CA GLY A 275 -9.62 1.89 -14.86
C GLY A 275 -9.81 1.50 -13.39
N ALA A 276 -10.96 0.92 -13.03
CA ALA A 276 -11.28 0.59 -11.65
C ALA A 276 -10.54 -0.66 -11.17
N THR A 277 -10.25 -0.69 -9.88
CA THR A 277 -9.55 -1.79 -9.20
C THR A 277 -10.17 -2.05 -7.83
N THR A 278 -10.05 -3.27 -7.30
CA THR A 278 -10.43 -3.52 -5.90
C THR A 278 -9.37 -2.99 -4.92
N SER A 279 -9.77 -2.67 -3.69
CA SER A 279 -8.84 -2.22 -2.63
C SER A 279 -7.78 -3.26 -2.33
N CYS A 280 -8.19 -4.53 -2.22
CA CYS A 280 -7.29 -5.64 -1.93
C CYS A 280 -6.22 -5.81 -3.02
N SER A 281 -6.60 -5.74 -4.32
CA SER A 281 -5.63 -5.78 -5.42
C SER A 281 -4.60 -4.65 -5.33
N ARG A 282 -5.04 -3.42 -5.03
CA ARG A 282 -4.12 -2.27 -4.86
C ARG A 282 -3.15 -2.46 -3.70
N ASP A 283 -3.61 -3.02 -2.58
CA ASP A 283 -2.74 -3.29 -1.43
C ASP A 283 -1.70 -4.37 -1.76
N ILE A 284 -2.11 -5.45 -2.42
CA ILE A 284 -1.19 -6.51 -2.87
C ILE A 284 -0.12 -5.96 -3.83
N TRP A 285 -0.52 -5.19 -4.86
CA TRP A 285 0.44 -4.62 -5.81
C TRP A 285 1.37 -3.58 -5.20
N ALA A 286 0.89 -2.87 -4.18
CA ALA A 286 1.71 -1.94 -3.41
C ALA A 286 2.59 -2.63 -2.36
N GLY A 287 2.49 -3.96 -2.19
CA GLY A 287 3.23 -4.69 -1.17
C GLY A 287 2.83 -4.32 0.26
N ARG A 288 1.55 -3.97 0.47
CA ARG A 288 0.96 -3.69 1.78
C ARG A 288 0.15 -4.89 2.27
N GLN A 289 -0.04 -4.99 3.59
CA GLN A 289 -0.97 -5.95 4.17
C GLN A 289 -2.36 -5.76 3.55
N SER A 290 -2.96 -6.86 3.09
CA SER A 290 -4.23 -6.85 2.37
C SER A 290 -5.29 -7.73 3.06
N GLU A 291 -6.55 -7.58 2.61
CA GLU A 291 -7.70 -8.41 2.99
C GLU A 291 -7.78 -9.71 2.15
N LEU A 292 -6.64 -10.21 1.64
CA LEU A 292 -6.59 -11.40 0.78
C LEU A 292 -7.18 -12.64 1.49
N GLU A 293 -6.79 -12.85 2.74
CA GLU A 293 -7.30 -13.93 3.61
C GLU A 293 -8.79 -13.76 3.93
N ASP A 294 -9.26 -12.52 4.13
CA ASP A 294 -10.66 -12.20 4.44
C ASP A 294 -11.59 -12.25 3.20
N LEU A 295 -11.00 -12.29 2.00
CA LEU A 295 -11.74 -12.46 0.74
C LEU A 295 -11.57 -13.87 0.18
N LEU A 296 -10.42 -14.15 -0.43
CA LEU A 296 -10.15 -15.43 -1.10
C LEU A 296 -9.91 -16.55 -0.08
N GLY A 297 -9.22 -16.25 1.02
CA GLY A 297 -9.02 -17.23 2.10
C GLY A 297 -10.36 -17.68 2.70
N SER A 298 -11.27 -16.75 2.92
CA SER A 298 -12.61 -17.00 3.45
C SER A 298 -13.45 -17.83 2.47
N ALA A 299 -13.48 -17.45 1.19
CA ALA A 299 -14.12 -18.23 0.15
C ALA A 299 -13.58 -19.68 0.08
N HIS A 300 -12.26 -19.85 0.13
CA HIS A 300 -11.64 -21.18 0.10
C HIS A 300 -12.00 -22.02 1.34
N ARG A 301 -11.92 -21.45 2.54
CA ARG A 301 -12.28 -22.13 3.80
C ARG A 301 -13.75 -22.55 3.83
N MET A 302 -14.66 -21.64 3.48
CA MET A 302 -16.10 -21.95 3.39
C MET A 302 -16.36 -23.03 2.34
N GLY A 303 -15.64 -23.03 1.21
CA GLY A 303 -15.69 -24.10 0.22
C GLY A 303 -15.36 -25.46 0.83
N GLN A 304 -14.26 -25.55 1.60
CA GLN A 304 -13.87 -26.77 2.29
C GLN A 304 -14.94 -27.24 3.29
N GLU A 305 -15.46 -26.34 4.12
CA GLU A 305 -16.50 -26.64 5.11
C GLU A 305 -17.80 -27.17 4.47
N LYS A 306 -18.13 -26.67 3.27
CA LYS A 306 -19.35 -27.04 2.54
C LYS A 306 -19.14 -28.16 1.51
N GLY A 307 -17.93 -28.69 1.39
CA GLY A 307 -17.57 -29.66 0.35
C GLY A 307 -17.81 -29.11 -1.06
N VAL A 308 -17.33 -27.88 -1.32
CA VAL A 308 -17.30 -27.23 -2.64
C VAL A 308 -15.84 -27.03 -3.03
N GLU A 309 -15.46 -27.62 -4.15
CA GLU A 309 -14.14 -27.41 -4.74
C GLU A 309 -14.00 -25.95 -5.20
N THR A 310 -12.84 -25.35 -4.92
CA THR A 310 -12.54 -23.94 -5.23
C THR A 310 -11.20 -23.79 -5.97
N PRO A 311 -10.99 -24.48 -7.11
CA PRO A 311 -9.69 -24.52 -7.78
C PRO A 311 -9.18 -23.16 -8.25
N VAL A 312 -10.04 -22.29 -8.79
CA VAL A 312 -9.64 -20.95 -9.24
C VAL A 312 -9.31 -20.07 -8.04
N ILE A 313 -10.20 -20.00 -7.05
CA ILE A 313 -9.98 -19.20 -5.84
C ILE A 313 -8.72 -19.66 -5.09
N SER A 314 -8.55 -20.97 -4.90
CA SER A 314 -7.39 -21.51 -4.17
C SER A 314 -6.07 -21.32 -4.91
N THR A 315 -6.07 -21.41 -6.25
CA THR A 315 -4.87 -21.13 -7.06
C THR A 315 -4.48 -19.66 -6.94
N CYS A 316 -5.43 -18.74 -7.10
CA CYS A 316 -5.20 -17.30 -6.94
C CYS A 316 -4.70 -16.98 -5.53
N LEU A 317 -5.37 -17.53 -4.50
CA LEU A 317 -5.00 -17.35 -3.10
C LEU A 317 -3.54 -17.76 -2.89
N ARG A 318 -3.15 -18.97 -3.31
CA ARG A 318 -1.79 -19.49 -3.13
C ARG A 318 -0.74 -18.67 -3.87
N ALA A 319 -1.05 -18.20 -5.09
CA ALA A 319 -0.15 -17.33 -5.86
C ALA A 319 0.09 -15.98 -5.18
N LEU A 320 -0.93 -15.44 -4.51
CA LEU A 320 -0.89 -14.12 -3.88
C LEU A 320 -0.42 -14.14 -2.42
N LEU A 321 -0.62 -15.27 -1.72
CA LEU A 321 -0.35 -15.40 -0.28
C LEU A 321 1.11 -15.11 0.07
N VAL A 322 2.05 -15.43 -0.81
CA VAL A 322 3.48 -15.12 -0.63
C VAL A 322 3.70 -13.61 -0.52
N ARG A 323 3.05 -12.82 -1.38
CA ARG A 323 3.17 -11.35 -1.39
C ARG A 323 2.54 -10.75 -0.13
N ASP A 324 1.38 -11.26 0.28
CA ASP A 324 0.70 -10.79 1.47
C ASP A 324 1.50 -11.12 2.75
N ARG A 325 2.06 -12.33 2.87
CA ARG A 325 2.94 -12.73 3.99
C ARG A 325 4.22 -11.91 4.06
N LEU A 326 4.83 -11.57 2.91
CA LEU A 326 5.95 -10.64 2.86
C LEU A 326 5.54 -9.27 3.40
N ALA A 327 4.41 -8.73 2.95
CA ALA A 327 3.92 -7.44 3.43
C ALA A 327 3.62 -7.42 4.93
N ARG A 328 3.18 -8.55 5.49
CA ARG A 328 2.96 -8.75 6.94
C ARG A 328 4.22 -9.08 7.74
N ARG A 329 5.38 -9.23 7.07
CA ARG A 329 6.65 -9.67 7.68
C ARG A 329 6.58 -11.05 8.34
N GLU A 330 5.66 -11.90 7.90
CA GLU A 330 5.49 -13.28 8.40
C GLU A 330 6.44 -14.28 7.72
N THR A 331 7.03 -13.89 6.59
CA THR A 331 8.03 -14.68 5.86
C THR A 331 9.08 -13.77 5.24
N THR A 332 10.22 -14.33 4.88
CA THR A 332 11.30 -13.64 4.18
C THR A 332 11.71 -14.43 2.95
N LEU A 333 11.81 -13.75 1.80
CA LEU A 333 12.40 -14.30 0.58
C LEU A 333 13.69 -13.57 0.24
N PRO A 334 14.61 -14.21 -0.53
CA PRO A 334 15.69 -13.48 -1.18
C PRO A 334 15.15 -12.27 -1.93
N ILE A 335 15.85 -11.14 -1.83
CA ILE A 335 15.51 -9.95 -2.62
C ILE A 335 16.32 -10.01 -3.91
N TYR A 336 15.65 -9.86 -5.04
CA TYR A 336 16.27 -9.68 -6.34
C TYR A 336 15.99 -8.25 -6.83
N PRO A 337 16.85 -7.27 -6.49
CA PRO A 337 16.56 -5.86 -6.72
C PRO A 337 16.19 -5.53 -8.16
N MET A 338 16.88 -6.15 -9.14
CA MET A 338 16.61 -5.94 -10.57
C MET A 338 15.29 -6.55 -11.08
N LEU A 339 14.71 -7.52 -10.37
CA LEU A 339 13.44 -8.15 -10.74
C LEU A 339 12.25 -7.54 -9.99
N GLU A 340 12.47 -7.11 -8.74
CA GLU A 340 11.42 -6.65 -7.83
C GLU A 340 11.34 -5.12 -7.73
N GLY A 341 12.50 -4.45 -7.80
CA GLY A 341 12.59 -3.00 -7.70
C GLY A 341 11.88 -2.30 -8.85
N GLN A 342 11.36 -1.11 -8.55
CA GLN A 342 10.70 -0.24 -9.53
C GLN A 342 11.58 0.95 -9.90
N LYS A 343 12.41 1.42 -8.96
CA LYS A 343 13.29 2.58 -9.17
C LYS A 343 14.62 2.48 -8.43
N ILE A 344 15.56 3.29 -8.94
CA ILE A 344 16.82 3.62 -8.27
C ILE A 344 16.76 5.11 -7.93
N LEU A 345 16.98 5.44 -6.66
CA LEU A 345 17.13 6.82 -6.16
C LEU A 345 18.58 7.07 -5.87
N GLY A 346 19.21 8.04 -6.54
CA GLY A 346 20.60 8.40 -6.27
C GLY A 346 20.71 9.71 -5.51
N THR A 347 21.45 9.70 -4.40
CA THR A 347 21.71 10.90 -3.60
C THR A 347 22.81 11.73 -4.24
N ILE A 348 22.53 13.01 -4.48
CA ILE A 348 23.48 13.95 -5.08
C ILE A 348 24.51 14.39 -4.04
N CYS A 349 25.80 14.19 -4.35
CA CYS A 349 26.94 14.75 -3.62
C CYS A 349 26.90 14.51 -2.09
N ASN A 350 26.65 13.27 -1.69
CA ASN A 350 26.52 12.90 -0.27
C ASN A 350 27.85 12.61 0.45
N HIS A 351 29.01 13.03 -0.07
CA HIS A 351 30.31 12.76 0.57
C HIS A 351 31.04 14.05 0.95
N ARG A 352 31.54 14.10 2.19
CA ARG A 352 32.37 15.20 2.68
C ARG A 352 33.74 15.16 2.00
N GLY A 353 34.13 16.27 1.37
CA GLY A 353 35.41 16.37 0.66
C GLY A 353 35.47 15.54 -0.62
N GLN A 354 34.32 15.28 -1.25
CA GLN A 354 34.22 14.59 -2.54
C GLN A 354 35.15 15.25 -3.57
N GLN A 355 35.99 14.45 -4.24
CA GLN A 355 36.88 14.98 -5.28
C GLN A 355 36.08 15.18 -6.58
N LEU A 356 35.80 16.43 -6.91
CA LEU A 356 35.02 16.81 -8.08
C LEU A 356 35.90 17.39 -9.21
N PRO A 357 35.54 17.18 -10.49
CA PRO A 357 36.18 17.84 -11.63
C PRO A 357 36.16 19.38 -11.53
N ALA A 358 37.14 20.02 -12.17
CA ALA A 358 37.32 21.48 -12.13
C ALA A 358 36.15 22.27 -12.77
N ASP A 359 35.40 21.67 -13.69
CA ASP A 359 34.31 22.24 -14.49
C ASP A 359 32.91 22.05 -13.89
N ARG A 360 32.84 21.72 -12.60
CA ARG A 360 31.61 21.46 -11.82
C ARG A 360 30.47 22.47 -12.03
N THR A 361 29.24 21.94 -12.05
CA THR A 361 28.01 22.72 -12.19
C THR A 361 27.75 23.57 -10.95
N LEU A 362 26.87 24.57 -11.08
CA LEU A 362 26.46 25.42 -9.95
C LEU A 362 25.83 24.60 -8.82
N GLU A 363 25.06 23.56 -9.15
CA GLU A 363 24.43 22.68 -8.16
C GLU A 363 25.44 21.88 -7.34
N GLN A 364 26.48 21.34 -7.99
CA GLN A 364 27.54 20.60 -7.28
C GLN A 364 28.32 21.49 -6.31
N LYS A 365 28.45 22.79 -6.61
CA LYS A 365 29.07 23.76 -5.69
C LYS A 365 28.19 24.07 -4.46
N LYS A 366 26.87 23.94 -4.59
CA LYS A 366 25.91 24.19 -3.50
C LYS A 366 25.65 22.95 -2.64
N ALA A 367 26.12 21.77 -3.03
CA ALA A 367 25.85 20.54 -2.31
C ALA A 367 26.31 20.56 -0.83
N GLU A 368 27.38 21.29 -0.52
CA GLU A 368 27.83 21.51 0.86
C GLU A 368 26.79 22.25 1.71
N GLU A 369 25.97 23.11 1.11
CA GLU A 369 24.93 23.91 1.77
C GLU A 369 23.61 23.14 1.97
N TYR A 370 23.41 21.99 1.31
CA TYR A 370 22.17 21.22 1.43
C TYR A 370 21.90 20.82 2.87
N LEU A 371 20.70 21.11 3.38
CA LEU A 371 20.28 20.74 4.73
C LEU A 371 19.60 19.36 4.78
N ARG A 372 19.30 18.79 3.61
CA ARG A 372 18.68 17.46 3.41
C ARG A 372 19.26 16.78 2.17
N PRO A 373 19.10 15.46 2.00
CA PRO A 373 19.43 14.76 0.76
C PRO A 373 18.72 15.40 -0.45
N GLU A 374 19.41 15.47 -1.57
CA GLU A 374 18.83 15.85 -2.86
C GLU A 374 18.98 14.68 -3.82
N TRP A 375 17.96 14.46 -4.67
CA TRP A 375 17.78 13.18 -5.36
C TRP A 375 17.71 13.31 -6.87
N PHE A 376 18.21 12.29 -7.57
CA PHE A 376 17.76 11.95 -8.91
C PHE A 376 17.09 10.57 -8.92
N VAL A 377 16.13 10.39 -9.83
CA VAL A 377 15.43 9.11 -10.03
C VAL A 377 15.88 8.51 -11.35
N CYS A 378 16.35 7.26 -11.31
CA CYS A 378 16.55 6.44 -12.50
C CYS A 378 15.54 5.28 -12.54
N PRO A 379 15.00 4.94 -13.71
CA PRO A 379 14.17 3.74 -13.85
C PRO A 379 15.03 2.50 -13.68
N MET A 380 14.46 1.40 -13.16
CA MET A 380 15.19 0.13 -13.04
C MET A 380 15.65 -0.43 -14.38
N SER A 381 15.06 0.00 -15.50
CA SER A 381 15.54 -0.34 -16.85
C SER A 381 16.91 0.26 -17.20
N SER A 382 17.44 1.19 -16.41
CA SER A 382 18.85 1.63 -16.51
C SER A 382 19.83 0.62 -15.91
N ALA A 383 19.34 -0.34 -15.13
CA ALA A 383 20.16 -1.31 -14.43
C ALA A 383 20.52 -2.52 -15.29
N ILE A 384 21.74 -3.02 -15.10
CA ILE A 384 22.23 -4.27 -15.67
C ILE A 384 22.92 -5.09 -14.59
N ALA A 385 22.94 -6.41 -14.78
CA ALA A 385 23.67 -7.30 -13.88
C ALA A 385 25.18 -7.08 -13.97
N SER A 386 25.90 -7.42 -12.90
CA SER A 386 27.37 -7.52 -12.89
C SER A 386 27.89 -8.34 -14.08
N GLY A 387 28.98 -7.87 -14.70
CA GLY A 387 29.54 -8.41 -15.93
C GLY A 387 28.83 -7.94 -17.21
N GLY A 388 27.81 -7.08 -17.10
CA GLY A 388 27.09 -6.52 -18.24
C GLY A 388 27.89 -5.49 -19.04
N GLN A 389 27.35 -5.10 -20.19
CA GLN A 389 27.94 -4.12 -21.09
C GLN A 389 27.28 -2.75 -20.89
N CYS A 390 28.08 -1.72 -20.60
CA CYS A 390 27.63 -0.33 -20.56
C CYS A 390 27.78 0.32 -21.94
N GLU A 391 26.66 0.69 -22.56
CA GLU A 391 26.60 1.38 -23.85
C GLU A 391 27.00 2.85 -23.71
N VAL A 392 28.15 3.23 -24.28
CA VAL A 392 28.61 4.61 -24.34
C VAL A 392 27.91 5.34 -25.49
N PRO A 393 27.12 6.40 -25.23
CA PRO A 393 26.46 7.17 -26.28
C PRO A 393 27.47 7.82 -27.22
N GLU A 394 27.06 8.12 -28.46
CA GLU A 394 27.92 8.79 -29.44
C GLU A 394 28.47 10.11 -28.88
N GLY A 395 29.80 10.24 -28.88
CA GLY A 395 30.50 11.39 -28.31
C GLY A 395 30.48 11.47 -26.78
N GLY A 396 29.94 10.48 -26.07
CA GLY A 396 29.86 10.47 -24.61
C GLY A 396 31.22 10.26 -23.93
N GLN A 397 31.55 11.13 -22.98
CA GLN A 397 32.65 10.97 -22.04
C GLN A 397 32.11 10.38 -20.75
N MET A 398 32.52 9.14 -20.45
CA MET A 398 32.00 8.40 -19.31
C MET A 398 32.84 8.60 -18.07
N LEU A 399 32.18 8.65 -16.92
CA LEU A 399 32.79 8.68 -15.60
C LEU A 399 32.27 7.51 -14.77
N TRP A 400 33.15 6.88 -13.99
CA TRP A 400 32.79 5.90 -12.98
C TRP A 400 32.52 6.58 -11.64
N GLU A 401 31.58 6.03 -10.90
CA GLU A 401 31.31 6.26 -9.48
C GLU A 401 30.96 4.90 -8.88
N ALA A 402 31.69 4.44 -7.87
CA ALA A 402 31.43 3.16 -7.20
C ALA A 402 30.79 3.44 -5.84
N GLU A 403 29.60 2.86 -5.61
CA GLU A 403 28.76 3.21 -4.47
C GLU A 403 28.17 2.00 -3.77
N LEU A 404 27.88 2.16 -2.48
CA LEU A 404 27.01 1.25 -1.75
C LEU A 404 25.56 1.59 -2.09
N GLY A 405 24.86 0.63 -2.68
CA GLY A 405 23.41 0.67 -2.85
C GLY A 405 22.71 0.07 -1.62
N VAL A 406 21.68 0.73 -1.12
CA VAL A 406 20.80 0.26 -0.06
C VAL A 406 19.55 -0.34 -0.70
N VAL A 407 19.22 -1.57 -0.34
CA VAL A 407 18.08 -2.30 -0.92
C VAL A 407 16.93 -2.36 0.07
N ILE A 408 15.77 -1.87 -0.35
CA ILE A 408 14.57 -1.83 0.48
C ILE A 408 13.92 -3.21 0.58
N SER A 409 13.56 -3.63 1.78
CA SER A 409 12.99 -4.96 2.06
C SER A 409 11.47 -5.04 1.93
N HIS A 410 10.79 -3.96 2.26
CA HIS A 410 9.33 -3.87 2.36
C HIS A 410 8.87 -2.47 1.97
N SER A 411 7.63 -2.38 1.47
CA SER A 411 7.05 -1.09 1.10
C SER A 411 6.91 -0.15 2.31
N CYS A 412 7.31 1.10 2.15
CA CYS A 412 7.23 2.13 3.18
C CYS A 412 7.09 3.54 2.62
N GLU A 413 6.51 4.42 3.42
CA GLU A 413 6.23 5.84 3.15
C GLU A 413 6.36 6.59 4.49
N ASN A 414 6.87 7.83 4.46
CA ASN A 414 6.94 8.75 5.61
C ASN A 414 7.58 8.15 6.88
N LEU A 415 8.72 7.47 6.73
CA LEU A 415 9.46 6.91 7.87
C LEU A 415 10.22 7.99 8.65
N SER A 416 10.33 7.80 9.97
CA SER A 416 11.35 8.51 10.74
C SER A 416 12.74 7.87 10.55
N PRO A 417 13.85 8.60 10.79
CA PRO A 417 15.19 8.02 10.75
C PRO A 417 15.39 6.83 11.69
N GLU A 418 14.69 6.80 12.83
CA GLU A 418 14.75 5.69 13.79
C GLU A 418 14.11 4.41 13.24
N GLN A 419 13.11 4.54 12.36
CA GLN A 419 12.42 3.43 11.71
C GLN A 419 13.13 2.96 10.43
N ALA A 420 13.92 3.84 9.81
CA ALA A 420 14.47 3.64 8.48
C ALA A 420 15.24 2.31 8.31
N MET A 421 16.09 1.97 9.27
CA MET A 421 16.92 0.77 9.20
C MET A 421 16.12 -0.54 9.27
N ASP A 422 14.92 -0.52 9.87
CA ASP A 422 14.02 -1.69 9.90
C ASP A 422 13.47 -2.07 8.51
N TYR A 423 13.62 -1.16 7.53
CA TYR A 423 13.17 -1.37 6.15
C TYR A 423 14.34 -1.66 5.21
N VAL A 424 15.59 -1.62 5.67
CA VAL A 424 16.76 -2.01 4.88
C VAL A 424 16.90 -3.53 4.88
N GLY A 425 16.73 -4.16 3.72
CA GLY A 425 16.91 -5.62 3.58
C GLY A 425 18.38 -6.03 3.48
N GLY A 426 19.20 -5.13 2.95
CA GLY A 426 20.59 -5.37 2.67
C GLY A 426 21.14 -4.34 1.71
N TYR A 427 22.20 -4.71 1.02
CA TYR A 427 22.98 -3.80 0.20
C TYR A 427 23.32 -4.44 -1.14
N CYS A 428 23.88 -3.65 -2.04
CA CYS A 428 24.55 -4.14 -3.24
C CYS A 428 25.64 -3.15 -3.62
N MET A 429 26.64 -3.60 -4.37
CA MET A 429 27.55 -2.67 -5.04
C MET A 429 26.90 -2.14 -6.30
N VAL A 430 26.99 -0.84 -6.55
CA VAL A 430 26.47 -0.21 -7.76
C VAL A 430 27.55 0.64 -8.40
N LEU A 431 27.63 0.59 -9.74
CA LEU A 431 28.39 1.56 -10.52
C LEU A 431 27.41 2.63 -11.03
N ASP A 432 27.50 3.83 -10.47
CA ASP A 432 26.66 4.98 -10.86
C ASP A 432 27.29 5.73 -12.05
N LEU A 433 27.21 5.14 -13.24
CA LEU A 433 27.90 5.69 -14.40
C LEU A 433 27.28 7.01 -14.89
N THR A 434 28.16 7.91 -15.33
CA THR A 434 27.83 9.31 -15.64
C THR A 434 28.36 9.68 -17.02
N ALA A 435 27.50 10.15 -17.92
CA ALA A 435 27.91 10.73 -19.21
C ALA A 435 28.23 12.22 -19.03
N GLY A 436 29.44 12.53 -18.56
CA GLY A 436 29.84 13.85 -18.08
C GLY A 436 29.58 14.99 -19.08
N ASN A 437 30.08 14.87 -20.31
CA ASN A 437 29.95 15.95 -21.30
C ASN A 437 28.51 16.17 -21.81
N LEU A 438 27.73 15.11 -21.95
CA LEU A 438 26.33 15.19 -22.38
C LEU A 438 25.42 15.71 -21.24
N GLY A 439 25.72 15.31 -20.02
CA GLY A 439 24.95 15.63 -18.82
C GLY A 439 25.23 17.04 -18.28
N PHE A 440 26.50 17.38 -18.02
CA PHE A 440 26.86 18.65 -17.39
C PHE A 440 26.53 19.86 -18.23
N GLU A 441 26.60 19.75 -19.56
CA GLU A 441 26.15 20.83 -20.45
C GLU A 441 24.64 21.08 -20.32
N SER A 442 23.83 20.02 -20.31
CA SER A 442 22.38 20.14 -20.18
C SER A 442 21.94 20.76 -18.83
N MET A 443 22.69 20.49 -17.76
CA MET A 443 22.39 21.03 -16.43
C MET A 443 22.66 22.54 -16.32
N LYS A 444 23.45 23.14 -17.21
CA LYS A 444 23.58 24.62 -17.29
C LYS A 444 22.25 25.30 -17.62
N TYR A 445 21.31 24.57 -18.22
CA TYR A 445 19.98 25.05 -18.57
C TYR A 445 18.88 24.61 -17.58
N GLY A 446 19.26 24.05 -16.41
CA GLY A 446 18.31 23.61 -15.39
C GLY A 446 17.60 22.28 -15.71
N HIS A 447 18.16 21.47 -16.62
CA HIS A 447 17.64 20.13 -16.90
C HIS A 447 18.02 19.13 -15.80
N SER A 448 17.21 18.07 -15.65
CA SER A 448 17.44 17.02 -14.65
C SER A 448 18.68 16.15 -14.97
N TRP A 449 19.10 15.37 -13.97
CA TRP A 449 20.18 14.39 -14.05
C TRP A 449 19.90 13.22 -15.01
N THR A 450 18.70 13.12 -15.59
CA THR A 450 18.26 11.96 -16.39
C THR A 450 19.17 11.68 -17.60
N ARG A 451 19.56 12.71 -18.37
CA ARG A 451 20.49 12.55 -19.50
C ARG A 451 21.90 12.16 -19.06
N ASN A 452 22.26 12.52 -17.84
CA ASN A 452 23.58 12.28 -17.30
C ASN A 452 23.73 10.86 -16.73
N LYS A 453 22.77 10.46 -15.89
CA LYS A 453 22.87 9.30 -14.99
C LYS A 453 21.93 8.16 -15.35
N CYS A 454 20.81 8.41 -16.04
CA CYS A 454 19.70 7.46 -16.13
C CYS A 454 19.49 6.83 -17.51
N GLN A 455 20.55 6.78 -18.32
CA GLN A 455 20.49 6.11 -19.62
C GLN A 455 20.46 4.59 -19.45
N ASN A 456 20.08 3.88 -20.52
CA ASN A 456 20.14 2.42 -20.57
C ASN A 456 21.54 1.94 -20.18
N THR A 457 21.66 0.86 -19.40
CA THR A 457 22.92 0.23 -18.96
C THR A 457 23.84 1.04 -18.01
N PHE A 458 23.43 2.23 -17.55
CA PHE A 458 24.27 3.10 -16.69
C PHE A 458 24.27 2.72 -15.20
N LYS A 459 23.55 1.67 -14.81
CA LYS A 459 23.50 1.18 -13.42
C LYS A 459 23.88 -0.30 -13.35
N PRO A 460 25.15 -0.69 -13.56
CA PRO A 460 25.60 -2.00 -13.14
C PRO A 460 25.33 -2.23 -11.65
N VAL A 461 24.60 -3.30 -11.34
CA VAL A 461 24.24 -3.70 -9.97
C VAL A 461 24.82 -5.08 -9.66
N GLY A 462 25.56 -5.14 -8.55
CA GLY A 462 26.14 -6.36 -8.00
C GLY A 462 25.09 -7.27 -7.34
N ALA A 463 25.53 -8.44 -6.89
CA ALA A 463 24.67 -9.35 -6.15
C ALA A 463 24.15 -8.71 -4.85
N PHE A 464 22.95 -9.11 -4.43
CA PHE A 464 22.37 -8.68 -3.16
C PHE A 464 23.18 -9.21 -1.98
N ILE A 465 23.58 -8.31 -1.09
CA ILE A 465 24.32 -8.55 0.15
C ILE A 465 23.30 -8.50 1.30
N PRO A 466 23.01 -9.62 1.98
CA PRO A 466 22.13 -9.60 3.15
C PRO A 466 22.69 -8.67 4.23
N ALA A 467 21.83 -7.95 4.95
CA ALA A 467 22.26 -7.04 6.02
C ALA A 467 23.13 -7.74 7.10
N SER A 468 22.94 -9.04 7.33
CA SER A 468 23.76 -9.86 8.23
C SER A 468 25.22 -10.01 7.80
N GLU A 469 25.51 -9.91 6.50
CA GLU A 469 26.88 -9.99 5.96
C GLU A 469 27.59 -8.63 5.97
N LEU A 470 26.87 -7.53 6.22
CA LEU A 470 27.42 -6.17 6.31
C LEU A 470 26.86 -5.41 7.53
N PRO A 471 27.18 -5.82 8.77
CA PRO A 471 26.56 -5.29 9.98
C PRO A 471 26.95 -3.83 10.31
N LYS A 472 27.98 -3.28 9.66
CA LYS A 472 28.46 -1.90 9.86
C LYS A 472 28.54 -1.15 8.52
N PRO A 473 27.39 -0.91 7.85
CA PRO A 473 27.34 -0.34 6.51
C PRO A 473 27.86 1.12 6.45
N GLU A 474 27.79 1.85 7.56
CA GLU A 474 28.28 3.23 7.74
C GLU A 474 29.81 3.29 7.91
N SER A 475 30.53 2.17 7.86
CA SER A 475 31.99 2.14 8.06
C SER A 475 32.66 1.10 7.16
N VAL A 476 32.25 1.09 5.89
CA VAL A 476 32.80 0.19 4.86
C VAL A 476 33.72 0.96 3.92
N ARG A 477 34.73 0.27 3.39
CA ARG A 477 35.61 0.83 2.36
C ARG A 477 35.19 0.33 0.99
N VAL A 478 34.82 1.26 0.12
CA VAL A 478 34.43 0.99 -1.26
C VAL A 478 35.65 1.19 -2.15
N LEU A 479 35.97 0.16 -2.92
CA LEU A 479 37.08 0.15 -3.88
C LEU A 479 36.53 0.28 -5.29
N CYS A 480 37.14 1.14 -6.09
CA CYS A 480 36.93 1.19 -7.53
C CYS A 480 38.21 0.74 -8.26
N ARG A 481 38.07 -0.17 -9.21
CA ARG A 481 39.15 -0.61 -10.10
C ARG A 481 38.80 -0.38 -11.55
N VAL A 482 39.77 0.03 -12.34
CA VAL A 482 39.67 0.09 -13.81
C VAL A 482 40.79 -0.76 -14.40
N ASN A 483 40.41 -1.74 -15.23
CA ASN A 483 41.32 -2.72 -15.83
C ASN A 483 42.24 -3.39 -14.79
N GLY A 484 41.65 -3.79 -13.64
CA GLY A 484 42.33 -4.44 -12.53
C GLY A 484 43.17 -3.54 -11.62
N LYS A 485 43.30 -2.23 -11.93
CA LYS A 485 44.05 -1.28 -11.10
C LYS A 485 43.11 -0.49 -10.21
N THR A 486 43.37 -0.46 -8.90
CA THR A 486 42.62 0.40 -7.96
C THR A 486 42.86 1.86 -8.29
N VAL A 487 41.78 2.57 -8.65
CA VAL A 487 41.80 3.99 -9.00
C VAL A 487 41.21 4.88 -7.91
N ALA A 488 40.39 4.32 -7.02
CA ALA A 488 39.89 5.02 -5.84
C ALA A 488 39.54 4.07 -4.69
N GLN A 489 39.54 4.65 -3.49
CA GLN A 489 39.13 4.03 -2.24
C GLN A 489 38.37 5.07 -1.42
N ASP A 490 37.07 4.85 -1.27
CA ASP A 490 36.16 5.70 -0.49
C ASP A 490 35.72 4.99 0.79
N ALA A 491 35.16 5.75 1.73
CA ALA A 491 34.67 5.25 3.00
C ALA A 491 33.29 5.83 3.30
N THR A 492 32.34 4.97 3.65
CA THR A 492 30.95 5.40 3.90
C THR A 492 30.80 6.26 5.16
N ASP A 493 31.77 6.25 6.08
CA ASP A 493 31.80 7.13 7.26
C ASP A 493 31.99 8.62 6.91
N ARG A 494 32.33 8.92 5.64
CA ARG A 494 32.41 10.29 5.10
C ARG A 494 31.09 10.79 4.53
N MET A 495 30.03 9.98 4.57
CA MET A 495 28.72 10.42 4.12
C MET A 495 28.23 11.63 4.92
N LYS A 496 27.65 12.61 4.22
CA LYS A 496 27.07 13.81 4.85
C LYS A 496 25.77 13.46 5.56
N PHE A 497 24.92 12.69 4.90
CA PHE A 497 23.68 12.13 5.41
C PHE A 497 23.83 10.61 5.54
N SER A 498 23.51 10.09 6.73
CA SER A 498 23.50 8.64 7.01
C SER A 498 22.50 7.89 6.14
N ILE A 499 22.63 6.57 6.04
CA ILE A 499 21.68 5.69 5.35
C ILE A 499 20.27 5.87 5.94
N ALA A 500 20.16 5.96 7.26
CA ALA A 500 18.88 6.15 7.94
C ALA A 500 18.20 7.47 7.54
N GLN A 501 18.96 8.58 7.46
CA GLN A 501 18.44 9.87 7.01
C GLN A 501 18.01 9.84 5.54
N GLN A 502 18.81 9.20 4.68
CA GLN A 502 18.52 9.05 3.26
C GLN A 502 17.23 8.24 3.02
N VAL A 503 17.08 7.10 3.70
CA VAL A 503 15.87 6.26 3.58
C VAL A 503 14.62 7.01 4.09
N ALA A 504 14.72 7.71 5.23
CA ALA A 504 13.62 8.49 5.77
C ALA A 504 13.18 9.60 4.80
N ASP A 505 14.11 10.43 4.34
CA ASP A 505 13.85 11.53 3.40
C ASP A 505 13.29 11.02 2.05
N ALA A 506 13.89 9.95 1.50
CA ALA A 506 13.40 9.32 0.28
C ALA A 506 11.95 8.80 0.43
N SER A 507 11.60 8.23 1.59
CA SER A 507 10.26 7.71 1.85
C SER A 507 9.18 8.79 2.02
N GLU A 508 9.57 10.03 2.34
CA GLU A 508 8.69 11.20 2.33
C GLU A 508 8.45 11.70 0.90
N LEU A 509 9.50 11.68 0.06
CA LEU A 509 9.42 12.12 -1.34
C LEU A 509 8.58 11.16 -2.20
N THR A 510 8.78 9.86 -2.02
CA THR A 510 8.10 8.84 -2.83
C THR A 510 7.98 7.52 -2.07
N PRO A 511 6.91 6.76 -2.27
CA PRO A 511 6.80 5.43 -1.70
C PRO A 511 7.97 4.54 -2.09
N LEU A 512 8.71 4.01 -1.11
CA LEU A 512 9.72 3.00 -1.35
C LEU A 512 9.05 1.64 -1.45
N ARG A 513 9.47 0.82 -2.41
CA ARG A 513 8.97 -0.53 -2.64
C ARG A 513 10.10 -1.53 -2.43
N ARG A 514 9.73 -2.76 -2.07
CA ARG A 514 10.69 -3.87 -1.96
C ARG A 514 11.53 -3.99 -3.24
N GLY A 515 12.85 -4.10 -3.10
CA GLY A 515 13.79 -4.19 -4.21
C GLY A 515 14.23 -2.85 -4.79
N ASP A 516 13.59 -1.72 -4.44
CA ASP A 516 14.11 -0.40 -4.81
C ASP A 516 15.51 -0.20 -4.21
N ILE A 517 16.36 0.51 -4.95
CA ILE A 517 17.76 0.74 -4.59
C ILE A 517 17.98 2.24 -4.32
N LEU A 518 18.56 2.58 -3.18
CA LEU A 518 19.04 3.92 -2.88
C LEU A 518 20.57 3.94 -3.03
N LEU A 519 21.09 4.76 -3.94
CA LEU A 519 22.53 4.97 -4.09
C LEU A 519 22.97 6.02 -3.07
N THR A 520 23.94 5.65 -2.24
CA THR A 520 24.33 6.45 -1.08
C THR A 520 25.26 7.62 -1.41
N GLY A 521 25.67 7.75 -2.68
CA GLY A 521 26.61 8.74 -3.18
C GLY A 521 28.06 8.28 -3.11
N ALA A 522 28.85 8.55 -4.15
CA ALA A 522 30.28 8.23 -4.21
C ALA A 522 31.17 9.31 -3.57
N GLY A 523 32.30 8.90 -3.01
CA GLY A 523 33.34 9.82 -2.54
C GLY A 523 34.29 10.29 -3.64
N SER A 524 34.39 9.53 -4.73
CA SER A 524 35.30 9.74 -5.84
C SER A 524 34.66 9.42 -7.18
N LEU A 525 35.17 10.05 -8.24
CA LEU A 525 34.77 9.78 -9.61
C LEU A 525 35.97 9.94 -10.55
N GLY A 526 35.95 9.28 -11.71
CA GLY A 526 37.05 9.37 -12.67
C GLY A 526 36.68 8.92 -14.08
N PRO A 527 37.53 9.19 -15.09
CA PRO A 527 37.22 8.91 -16.49
C PRO A 527 37.23 7.41 -16.81
N LEU A 528 36.43 7.05 -17.82
CA LEU A 528 36.39 5.73 -18.45
C LEU A 528 36.45 5.86 -19.98
N ALA A 529 37.15 4.93 -20.62
CA ALA A 529 37.23 4.80 -22.07
C ALA A 529 36.46 3.56 -22.57
N ILE A 530 36.06 3.57 -23.84
CA ILE A 530 35.50 2.38 -24.50
C ILE A 530 36.54 1.24 -24.43
N GLY A 531 36.09 0.05 -24.03
CA GLY A 531 36.93 -1.12 -23.78
C GLY A 531 37.37 -1.29 -22.33
N ASP A 532 37.24 -0.26 -21.49
CA ASP A 532 37.57 -0.40 -20.07
C ASP A 532 36.61 -1.34 -19.35
N VAL A 533 37.16 -2.12 -18.42
CA VAL A 533 36.42 -2.88 -17.42
C VAL A 533 36.52 -2.14 -16.09
N VAL A 534 35.37 -1.72 -15.56
CA VAL A 534 35.26 -1.06 -14.25
C VAL A 534 34.66 -2.03 -13.24
N GLU A 535 35.22 -2.05 -12.03
CA GLU A 535 34.77 -2.91 -10.93
C GLU A 535 34.58 -2.11 -9.63
N GLY A 536 33.49 -2.39 -8.92
CA GLY A 536 33.21 -1.87 -7.58
C GLY A 536 33.16 -3.01 -6.56
N ALA A 537 33.90 -2.88 -5.45
CA ALA A 537 33.95 -3.90 -4.40
C ALA A 537 33.98 -3.28 -3.00
N ILE A 538 33.57 -4.07 -2.00
CA ILE A 538 33.76 -3.74 -0.59
C ILE A 538 35.01 -4.46 -0.09
N GLU A 539 35.95 -3.72 0.52
CA GLU A 539 37.16 -4.31 1.08
C GLU A 539 36.82 -5.36 2.15
N GLY A 540 37.38 -6.57 2.00
CA GLY A 540 37.18 -7.68 2.94
C GLY A 540 35.88 -8.46 2.77
N LEU A 541 35.02 -8.09 1.81
CA LEU A 541 33.80 -8.85 1.50
C LEU A 541 34.06 -9.92 0.42
N ASP A 542 33.22 -10.96 0.39
CA ASP A 542 33.29 -12.05 -0.59
C ASP A 542 33.25 -11.48 -2.03
N PRO A 543 34.20 -11.85 -2.91
CA PRO A 543 34.27 -11.38 -4.29
C PRO A 543 32.97 -11.57 -5.10
N LYS A 544 32.10 -12.52 -4.72
CA LYS A 544 30.79 -12.71 -5.37
C LYS A 544 29.88 -11.47 -5.33
N TYR A 545 30.13 -10.52 -4.42
CA TYR A 545 29.38 -9.26 -4.32
C TYR A 545 30.00 -8.11 -5.11
N THR A 546 31.13 -8.36 -5.78
CA THR A 546 31.75 -7.39 -6.69
C THR A 546 30.81 -7.13 -7.86
N VAL A 547 30.65 -5.85 -8.20
CA VAL A 547 30.00 -5.43 -9.44
C VAL A 547 31.05 -5.13 -10.48
N SER A 548 30.83 -5.52 -11.73
CA SER A 548 31.69 -5.13 -12.85
C SER A 548 30.85 -4.77 -14.08
N ALA A 549 31.44 -3.96 -14.96
CA ALA A 549 30.87 -3.66 -16.27
C ALA A 549 31.97 -3.35 -17.28
N THR A 550 31.70 -3.66 -18.55
CA THR A 550 32.59 -3.35 -19.68
C THR A 550 31.99 -2.23 -20.52
N LEU A 551 32.78 -1.21 -20.84
CA LEU A 551 32.32 -0.12 -21.69
C LEU A 551 32.38 -0.51 -23.16
N VAL A 552 31.26 -0.36 -23.86
CA VAL A 552 31.12 -0.66 -25.29
C VAL A 552 30.53 0.53 -26.02
N GLU A 553 30.85 0.67 -27.30
CA GLU A 553 30.20 1.67 -28.14
C GLU A 553 28.69 1.35 -28.26
N GLN A 554 27.83 2.36 -28.10
CA GLN A 554 26.40 2.16 -28.28
C GLN A 554 26.10 1.74 -29.72
N PRO A 555 25.39 0.62 -29.96
CA PRO A 555 25.06 0.19 -31.30
C PRO A 555 24.18 1.23 -31.99
N LYS A 556 24.47 1.52 -33.27
CA LYS A 556 23.65 2.41 -34.11
C LYS A 556 22.23 1.86 -34.20
N ARG A 557 21.30 2.45 -33.45
CA ARG A 557 19.88 2.07 -33.52
C ARG A 557 19.36 2.38 -34.93
N ARG A 558 18.78 1.39 -35.61
CA ARG A 558 18.06 1.62 -36.87
C ARG A 558 16.99 2.67 -36.60
N LYS A 559 17.02 3.79 -37.33
CA LYS A 559 15.88 4.72 -37.35
C LYS A 559 14.67 3.92 -37.83
N ILE A 560 13.75 3.63 -36.91
CA ILE A 560 12.45 3.08 -37.30
C ILE A 560 11.77 4.23 -38.04
N HIS A 561 11.75 4.17 -39.37
CA HIS A 561 10.87 5.04 -40.13
C HIS A 561 9.46 4.67 -39.73
N HIS A 562 8.77 5.56 -39.02
CA HIS A 562 7.33 5.51 -38.85
C HIS A 562 6.68 5.75 -40.22
N SER A 563 6.73 4.76 -41.11
CA SER A 563 5.83 4.71 -42.24
C SER A 563 4.46 4.30 -41.70
N LYS A 564 3.62 5.31 -41.47
CA LYS A 564 2.18 5.24 -41.20
C LYS A 564 1.78 4.55 -39.87
N LEU A 565 1.51 5.38 -38.86
CA LEU A 565 0.43 5.15 -37.91
C LEU A 565 -0.77 5.97 -38.35
#